data_AF-A0A958SXA1-F1
#
_entry.id   AF-A0A958SXA1-F1
#
_cell.length_a   1.000
_cell.length_b   1.000
_cell.length_c   1.000
_cell.angle_alpha   90.00
_cell.angle_beta   90.00
_cell.angle_gamma   90.00
#
_symmetry.space_group_name_H-M   'P 1'
#
loop_
_entity.id
_entity.type
_entity.pdbx_description
1 polymer ?
#
loop_
_entity_poly.entity_id
_entity_poly.type
_entity_poly.pdbx_seq_one_letter_code
_entity_poly.pdbx_strand_id
1 'polypeptide(L)'
;MKKLLLSGLLLVFVFWSFKPGKARQRTINTVEIVTLVQDSLLNVRALEVIPNEDACVFLTSNGMFGSILKRPSESGMKHKPLVFYPVDLNKDSLSYNFRAMAVTKTRGMGLTIGSPALLVDINVDKPETTVLYQENHPNAFYDSMDFWNDQEGIAIGDSTDGCLSVIITRDGGHTWTKLTCDQLPKGMENEGAFAASDTNIAIVGSQTWVATTAGRVYYSPDKGITWDVFETPIIKEKETEGIYSIAFYDALNGFAIGGDYSNPEGNSANKIRTKDGGKTWELVAQNQEPGYRSCVQYIPGSNGKELVTLGFKGIDYSNDSGTTWKHLSNEGFYTLRFINDSTAYAAGQGRVSKLTFRGE
;
A
#
# COMPACT_ATOMS: atom_id res chain seq x y z
N MET A 1 -64.18 -4.14 -45.75
CA MET A 1 -64.33 -3.90 -44.30
C MET A 1 -63.40 -4.83 -43.54
N LYS A 2 -62.31 -4.29 -42.96
CA LYS A 2 -61.53 -4.86 -41.85
C LYS A 2 -60.49 -3.78 -41.48
N LYS A 3 -60.81 -2.94 -40.49
CA LYS A 3 -59.87 -1.95 -39.92
C LYS A 3 -59.07 -2.66 -38.83
N LEU A 4 -57.75 -2.69 -38.98
CA LEU A 4 -56.80 -3.06 -37.93
C LEU A 4 -56.84 -2.00 -36.82
N LEU A 5 -57.07 -2.43 -35.58
CA LEU A 5 -56.84 -1.64 -34.37
C LEU A 5 -55.39 -1.86 -33.93
N LEU A 6 -54.58 -0.80 -33.98
CA LEU A 6 -53.23 -0.78 -33.44
C LEU A 6 -53.31 -0.22 -32.01
N SER A 7 -53.24 -1.10 -31.01
CA SER A 7 -53.15 -0.72 -29.60
C SER A 7 -51.70 -0.33 -29.27
N GLY A 8 -51.43 0.96 -29.08
CA GLY A 8 -50.15 1.47 -28.60
C GLY A 8 -49.97 1.20 -27.11
N LEU A 9 -48.94 0.43 -26.75
CA LEU A 9 -48.54 0.18 -25.36
C LEU A 9 -47.61 1.33 -24.91
N LEU A 10 -48.05 2.13 -23.95
CA LEU A 10 -47.25 3.23 -23.36
C LEU A 10 -46.31 2.63 -22.30
N LEU A 11 -45.01 2.53 -22.62
CA LEU A 11 -43.97 2.12 -21.68
C LEU A 11 -43.58 3.31 -20.79
N VAL A 12 -44.00 3.27 -19.52
CA VAL A 12 -43.59 4.22 -18.48
C VAL A 12 -42.23 3.80 -17.93
N PHE A 13 -41.17 4.52 -18.27
CA PHE A 13 -39.85 4.37 -17.65
C PHE A 13 -39.87 5.05 -16.28
N VAL A 14 -39.95 4.26 -15.21
CA VAL A 14 -39.72 4.73 -13.84
C VAL A 14 -38.21 4.85 -13.64
N PHE A 15 -37.67 6.07 -13.76
CA PHE A 15 -36.31 6.37 -13.35
C PHE A 15 -36.24 6.38 -11.82
N TRP A 16 -35.75 5.30 -11.22
CA TRP A 16 -35.30 5.31 -9.83
C TRP A 16 -34.01 6.11 -9.76
N SER A 17 -34.12 7.38 -9.39
CA SER A 17 -33.00 8.20 -8.95
C SER A 17 -32.48 7.61 -7.64
N PHE A 18 -31.47 6.74 -7.71
CA PHE A 18 -30.63 6.42 -6.56
C PHE A 18 -29.95 7.72 -6.11
N LYS A 19 -30.46 8.33 -5.03
CA LYS A 19 -29.68 9.33 -4.31
C LYS A 19 -28.57 8.56 -3.59
N PRO A 20 -27.27 8.76 -3.91
CA PRO A 20 -26.22 8.22 -3.08
C PRO A 20 -26.42 8.77 -1.66
N GLY A 21 -26.52 7.88 -0.68
CA GLY A 21 -26.59 8.29 0.72
C GLY A 21 -25.39 9.17 1.04
N LYS A 22 -25.60 10.29 1.74
CA LYS A 22 -24.49 11.08 2.26
C LYS A 22 -23.66 10.15 3.15
N ALA A 23 -22.40 9.88 2.77
CA ALA A 23 -21.50 9.15 3.65
C ALA A 23 -21.42 9.92 4.97
N ARG A 24 -21.72 9.23 6.07
CA ARG A 24 -21.62 9.79 7.41
C ARG A 24 -20.13 9.79 7.74
N GLN A 25 -19.51 10.95 7.63
CA GLN A 25 -18.14 11.18 8.09
C GLN A 25 -18.09 10.88 9.59
N ARG A 26 -17.38 9.83 9.97
CA ARG A 26 -17.31 9.40 11.36
C ARG A 26 -16.32 10.28 12.10
N THR A 27 -16.49 10.35 13.41
CA THR A 27 -15.44 10.90 14.28
C THR A 27 -14.81 9.74 15.02
N ILE A 28 -13.76 9.15 14.44
CA ILE A 28 -12.97 8.13 15.13
C ILE A 28 -12.25 8.79 16.31
N ASN A 29 -12.49 8.24 17.50
CA ASN A 29 -11.99 8.77 18.75
C ASN A 29 -10.95 7.88 19.39
N THR A 30 -10.99 6.57 19.13
CA THR A 30 -10.09 5.59 19.72
C THR A 30 -9.70 4.53 18.70
N VAL A 31 -8.54 3.91 18.95
CA VAL A 31 -8.11 2.69 18.27
C VAL A 31 -7.86 1.61 19.32
N GLU A 32 -8.53 0.48 19.16
CA GLU A 32 -8.26 -0.73 19.93
C GLU A 32 -7.17 -1.53 19.22
N ILE A 33 -6.11 -1.90 19.94
CA ILE A 33 -4.94 -2.60 19.40
C ILE A 33 -4.86 -3.98 20.05
N VAL A 34 -5.05 -5.02 19.25
CA VAL A 34 -4.91 -6.41 19.71
C VAL A 34 -3.69 -7.02 19.05
N THR A 35 -2.63 -7.24 19.83
CA THR A 35 -1.43 -7.96 19.36
C THR A 35 -1.77 -9.42 19.10
N LEU A 36 -1.45 -9.89 17.89
CA LEU A 36 -1.69 -11.25 17.42
C LEU A 36 -0.41 -12.07 17.35
N VAL A 37 0.70 -11.42 17.02
CA VAL A 37 2.06 -11.99 17.02
C VAL A 37 2.95 -11.02 17.79
N GLN A 38 3.78 -11.54 18.70
CA GLN A 38 4.78 -10.76 19.43
C GLN A 38 6.08 -11.56 19.49
N ASP A 39 7.15 -10.99 18.95
CA ASP A 39 8.48 -11.58 18.91
C ASP A 39 9.49 -10.44 18.74
N SER A 40 10.47 -10.31 19.65
CA SER A 40 11.42 -9.19 19.64
C SER A 40 12.31 -9.13 18.40
N LEU A 41 12.51 -10.27 17.73
CA LEU A 41 13.29 -10.37 16.49
C LEU A 41 12.44 -10.09 15.24
N LEU A 42 11.11 -10.01 15.39
CA LEU A 42 10.21 -9.75 14.28
C LEU A 42 10.45 -8.34 13.70
N ASN A 43 10.66 -8.29 12.40
CA ASN A 43 10.74 -7.06 11.64
C ASN A 43 9.93 -7.22 10.36
N VAL A 44 8.61 -6.98 10.45
CA VAL A 44 7.72 -7.07 9.29
C VAL A 44 7.91 -5.86 8.40
N ARG A 45 8.09 -6.10 7.10
CA ARG A 45 8.35 -5.06 6.10
C ARG A 45 7.32 -5.04 4.98
N ALA A 46 6.65 -6.16 4.74
CA ALA A 46 5.52 -6.27 3.82
C ALA A 46 4.37 -7.00 4.51
N LEU A 47 3.15 -6.50 4.32
CA LEU A 47 1.92 -7.00 4.92
C LEU A 47 0.82 -6.87 3.89
N GLU A 48 0.08 -7.95 3.63
CA GLU A 48 -1.09 -7.93 2.77
C GLU A 48 -2.30 -8.60 3.41
N VAL A 49 -3.49 -8.12 3.06
CA VAL A 49 -4.75 -8.73 3.46
C VAL A 49 -5.20 -9.72 2.39
N ILE A 50 -5.80 -10.83 2.81
CA ILE A 50 -6.38 -11.78 1.85
C ILE A 50 -7.76 -11.24 1.44
N PRO A 51 -8.01 -10.97 0.14
CA PRO A 51 -9.26 -10.35 -0.28
C PRO A 51 -10.50 -11.15 0.14
N ASN A 52 -11.50 -10.46 0.68
CA ASN A 52 -12.75 -11.03 1.20
C ASN A 52 -12.60 -11.99 2.38
N GLU A 53 -11.42 -12.02 3.01
CA GLU A 53 -11.15 -12.77 4.23
C GLU A 53 -10.76 -11.83 5.37
N ASP A 54 -11.12 -12.19 6.60
CA ASP A 54 -10.59 -11.53 7.80
C ASP A 54 -9.24 -12.16 8.15
N ALA A 55 -8.28 -11.99 7.24
CA ALA A 55 -6.99 -12.66 7.25
C ALA A 55 -5.89 -11.78 6.64
N CYS A 56 -4.65 -11.98 7.08
CA CYS A 56 -3.49 -11.31 6.53
C CYS A 56 -2.27 -12.25 6.46
N VAL A 57 -1.35 -11.89 5.59
CA VAL A 57 -0.04 -12.52 5.43
C VAL A 57 1.05 -11.46 5.51
N PHE A 58 2.23 -11.83 5.98
CA PHE A 58 3.33 -10.88 6.14
C PHE A 58 4.69 -11.51 5.90
N LEU A 59 5.63 -10.68 5.45
CA LEU A 59 7.03 -11.03 5.22
C LEU A 59 7.98 -10.13 6.01
N THR A 60 9.09 -10.71 6.43
CA THR A 60 10.07 -10.04 7.29
C THR A 60 11.40 -9.76 6.60
N SER A 61 12.18 -8.85 7.18
CA SER A 61 13.53 -8.53 6.70
C SER A 61 14.56 -9.65 6.87
N ASN A 62 14.21 -10.76 7.53
CA ASN A 62 15.07 -11.93 7.74
C ASN A 62 14.51 -13.21 7.10
N GLY A 63 13.59 -13.06 6.15
CA GLY A 63 13.15 -14.18 5.30
C GLY A 63 12.08 -15.06 5.93
N MET A 64 11.38 -14.58 6.96
CA MET A 64 10.27 -15.28 7.58
C MET A 64 8.94 -14.88 6.92
N PHE A 65 8.05 -15.86 6.83
CA PHE A 65 6.65 -15.69 6.50
C PHE A 65 5.77 -15.93 7.73
N GLY A 66 4.64 -15.23 7.77
CA GLY A 66 3.56 -15.56 8.68
C GLY A 66 2.18 -15.30 8.08
N SER A 67 1.20 -16.02 8.58
CA SER A 67 -0.22 -15.82 8.23
C SER A 67 -1.11 -15.82 9.47
N ILE A 68 -2.18 -15.04 9.38
CA ILE A 68 -3.22 -14.92 10.40
C ILE A 68 -4.55 -15.17 9.71
N LEU A 69 -5.21 -16.27 10.05
CA LEU A 69 -6.46 -16.70 9.44
C LEU A 69 -7.63 -16.61 10.43
N LYS A 70 -8.81 -16.25 9.93
CA LYS A 70 -10.05 -16.35 10.68
C LYS A 70 -10.37 -17.82 10.98
N ARG A 71 -10.77 -18.14 12.22
CA ARG A 71 -11.32 -19.49 12.51
C ARG A 71 -12.73 -19.64 11.94
N PRO A 72 -13.05 -20.81 11.34
CA PRO A 72 -14.43 -21.17 11.00
C PRO A 72 -15.32 -21.13 12.24
N SER A 73 -16.52 -20.58 12.10
CA SER A 73 -17.50 -20.42 13.18
C SER A 73 -18.28 -21.72 13.42
N GLU A 74 -17.61 -22.82 13.77
CA GLU A 74 -18.31 -24.08 14.08
C GLU A 74 -18.72 -24.20 15.56
N SER A 75 -18.27 -23.30 16.44
CA SER A 75 -18.36 -23.53 17.89
C SER A 75 -19.01 -22.43 18.73
N GLY A 76 -19.57 -21.37 18.14
CA GLY A 76 -20.29 -20.33 18.89
C GLY A 76 -19.48 -19.56 19.96
N MET A 77 -18.17 -19.82 20.08
CA MET A 77 -17.25 -19.12 20.97
C MET A 77 -16.40 -18.12 20.18
N LYS A 78 -16.15 -16.93 20.77
CA LYS A 78 -15.18 -15.96 20.26
C LYS A 78 -13.77 -16.57 20.35
N HIS A 79 -13.31 -17.25 19.31
CA HIS A 79 -11.96 -17.82 19.28
C HIS A 79 -10.94 -16.82 18.74
N LYS A 80 -9.72 -16.90 19.29
CA LYS A 80 -8.52 -16.24 18.74
C LYS A 80 -8.28 -16.71 17.30
N PRO A 81 -7.74 -15.86 16.40
CA PRO A 81 -7.38 -16.27 15.04
C PRO A 81 -6.38 -17.43 15.04
N LEU A 82 -6.29 -18.15 13.92
CA LEU A 82 -5.20 -19.10 13.68
C LEU A 82 -3.97 -18.31 13.25
N VAL A 83 -2.83 -18.57 13.87
CA VAL A 83 -1.56 -17.89 13.58
C VAL A 83 -0.57 -18.97 13.17
N PHE A 84 0.00 -18.80 11.98
CA PHE A 84 1.07 -19.65 11.46
C PHE A 84 2.32 -18.77 11.29
N TYR A 85 3.21 -18.80 12.30
CA TYR A 85 4.48 -18.07 12.33
C TYR A 85 5.37 -18.68 13.42
N PRO A 86 6.70 -18.75 13.23
CA PRO A 86 7.43 -18.39 12.00
C PRO A 86 7.47 -19.53 10.98
N VAL A 87 7.47 -19.17 9.69
CA VAL A 87 7.79 -20.06 8.59
C VAL A 87 9.05 -19.53 7.91
N ASP A 88 10.15 -20.28 7.96
CA ASP A 88 11.40 -19.88 7.34
C ASP A 88 11.35 -20.14 5.82
N LEU A 89 11.50 -19.08 5.02
CA LEU A 89 11.52 -19.17 3.56
C LEU A 89 12.94 -19.13 2.98
N ASN A 90 13.97 -18.94 3.80
CA ASN A 90 15.35 -18.90 3.34
C ASN A 90 15.74 -20.23 2.67
N LYS A 91 16.54 -20.15 1.60
CA LYS A 91 16.99 -21.33 0.85
C LYS A 91 18.51 -21.35 0.75
N ASP A 92 19.09 -22.52 1.02
CA ASP A 92 20.53 -22.75 0.98
C ASP A 92 21.32 -21.71 1.78
N SER A 93 22.17 -20.92 1.12
CA SER A 93 22.94 -19.82 1.71
C SER A 93 22.30 -18.43 1.50
N LEU A 94 21.14 -18.35 0.86
CA LEU A 94 20.46 -17.09 0.58
C LEU A 94 19.57 -16.69 1.76
N SER A 95 19.96 -15.59 2.42
CA SER A 95 19.11 -14.94 3.42
C SER A 95 18.24 -13.89 2.73
N TYR A 96 16.94 -14.17 2.65
CA TYR A 96 15.97 -13.25 2.08
C TYR A 96 15.75 -12.05 2.99
N ASN A 97 15.71 -10.88 2.36
CA ASN A 97 15.41 -9.63 3.00
C ASN A 97 14.22 -8.99 2.28
N PHE A 98 13.01 -9.40 2.67
CA PHE A 98 11.80 -8.95 1.99
C PHE A 98 11.50 -7.48 2.28
N ARG A 99 11.03 -6.79 1.24
CA ARG A 99 10.56 -5.40 1.32
C ARG A 99 9.18 -5.19 0.73
N ALA A 100 8.77 -6.05 -0.19
CA ALA A 100 7.46 -5.96 -0.81
C ALA A 100 6.80 -7.34 -0.91
N MET A 101 5.46 -7.35 -0.94
CA MET A 101 4.67 -8.53 -1.18
C MET A 101 3.36 -8.19 -1.89
N ALA A 102 2.82 -9.14 -2.64
CA ALA A 102 1.49 -9.02 -3.23
C ALA A 102 0.74 -10.33 -3.17
N VAL A 103 -0.58 -10.25 -3.05
CA VAL A 103 -1.49 -11.40 -3.09
C VAL A 103 -2.51 -11.19 -4.20
N THR A 104 -2.55 -12.13 -5.13
CA THR A 104 -3.61 -12.26 -6.15
C THR A 104 -4.52 -13.43 -5.78
N LYS A 105 -5.60 -13.66 -6.52
CA LYS A 105 -6.44 -14.86 -6.32
C LYS A 105 -5.71 -16.19 -6.42
N THR A 106 -4.59 -16.23 -7.13
CA THR A 106 -3.88 -17.49 -7.45
C THR A 106 -2.46 -17.57 -6.91
N ARG A 107 -1.92 -16.47 -6.35
CA ARG A 107 -0.50 -16.40 -6.00
C ARG A 107 -0.21 -15.42 -4.87
N GLY A 108 0.63 -15.82 -3.93
CA GLY A 108 1.30 -14.92 -2.99
C GLY A 108 2.75 -14.75 -3.42
N MET A 109 3.23 -13.51 -3.51
CA MET A 109 4.59 -13.21 -3.97
C MET A 109 5.32 -12.36 -2.94
N GLY A 110 6.64 -12.55 -2.84
CA GLY A 110 7.54 -11.73 -2.04
C GLY A 110 8.72 -11.25 -2.86
N LEU A 111 9.16 -10.01 -2.62
CA LEU A 111 10.28 -9.39 -3.32
C LEU A 111 11.36 -8.95 -2.34
N THR A 112 12.60 -9.39 -2.60
CA THR A 112 13.77 -9.09 -1.76
C THR A 112 14.57 -7.90 -2.30
N ILE A 113 15.40 -7.36 -1.41
CA ILE A 113 16.48 -6.41 -1.76
C ILE A 113 17.83 -7.12 -1.84
N GLY A 114 18.84 -6.39 -2.31
CA GLY A 114 20.22 -6.84 -2.40
C GLY A 114 20.54 -7.44 -3.77
N SER A 115 21.76 -7.92 -3.95
CA SER A 115 22.19 -8.61 -5.17
C SER A 115 22.59 -10.06 -4.82
N PRO A 116 21.85 -11.08 -5.30
CA PRO A 116 20.67 -10.98 -6.15
C PRO A 116 19.41 -10.44 -5.43
N ALA A 117 18.63 -9.63 -6.14
CA ALA A 117 17.23 -9.33 -5.76
C ALA A 117 16.34 -10.41 -6.38
N LEU A 118 15.44 -10.97 -5.59
CA LEU A 118 14.63 -12.12 -5.96
C LEU A 118 13.16 -11.80 -5.77
N LEU A 119 12.39 -11.98 -6.84
CA LEU A 119 10.95 -12.15 -6.73
C LEU A 119 10.65 -13.65 -6.61
N VAL A 120 9.94 -14.04 -5.57
CA VAL A 120 9.56 -15.43 -5.33
C VAL A 120 8.06 -15.59 -5.25
N ASP A 121 7.56 -16.67 -5.83
CA ASP A 121 6.26 -17.23 -5.53
C ASP A 121 6.32 -17.95 -4.17
N ILE A 122 5.32 -17.75 -3.32
CA ILE A 122 5.20 -18.35 -2.01
C ILE A 122 4.00 -19.30 -2.05
N ASN A 123 4.29 -20.59 -2.05
CA ASN A 123 3.25 -21.59 -1.86
C ASN A 123 2.90 -21.65 -0.36
N VAL A 124 1.64 -21.34 -0.02
CA VAL A 124 1.19 -21.32 1.39
C VAL A 124 0.75 -22.69 1.89
N ASP A 125 0.38 -23.61 0.99
CA ASP A 125 0.03 -24.99 1.34
C ASP A 125 1.27 -25.84 1.63
N LYS A 126 2.37 -25.52 0.94
CA LYS A 126 3.70 -26.08 1.16
C LYS A 126 4.67 -24.91 1.22
N PRO A 127 5.23 -24.56 2.39
CA PRO A 127 6.03 -23.35 2.61
C PRO A 127 7.37 -23.41 1.85
N GLU A 128 7.28 -23.36 0.53
CA GLU A 128 8.36 -23.44 -0.43
C GLU A 128 8.24 -22.23 -1.35
N THR A 129 9.41 -21.72 -1.75
CA THR A 129 9.50 -20.59 -2.66
C THR A 129 9.95 -21.02 -4.05
N THR A 130 9.43 -20.39 -5.10
CA THR A 130 9.93 -20.55 -6.48
C THR A 130 10.37 -19.19 -7.00
N VAL A 131 11.59 -19.09 -7.54
CA VAL A 131 12.08 -17.83 -8.12
C VAL A 131 11.35 -17.55 -9.42
N LEU A 132 10.71 -16.38 -9.50
CA LEU A 132 9.98 -15.88 -10.66
C LEU A 132 10.82 -14.85 -11.46
N TYR A 133 11.66 -14.10 -10.76
CA TYR A 133 12.56 -13.11 -11.33
C TYR A 133 13.80 -12.95 -10.45
N GLN A 134 14.94 -12.70 -11.08
CA GLN A 134 16.21 -12.45 -10.42
C GLN A 134 16.95 -11.30 -11.09
N GLU A 135 17.46 -10.39 -10.29
CA GLU A 135 18.33 -9.30 -10.74
C GLU A 135 19.65 -9.30 -9.98
N ASN A 136 20.75 -9.29 -10.74
CA ASN A 136 22.11 -9.32 -10.20
C ASN A 136 22.83 -7.97 -10.27
N HIS A 137 22.11 -6.88 -10.56
CA HIS A 137 22.73 -5.56 -10.53
C HIS A 137 23.28 -5.27 -9.11
N PRO A 138 24.52 -4.76 -8.94
CA PRO A 138 25.13 -4.59 -7.62
C PRO A 138 24.32 -3.70 -6.67
N ASN A 139 23.57 -2.74 -7.22
CA ASN A 139 22.71 -1.82 -6.49
C ASN A 139 21.22 -2.20 -6.56
N ALA A 140 20.88 -3.47 -6.85
CA ALA A 140 19.49 -3.90 -6.89
C ALA A 140 18.83 -3.78 -5.50
N PHE A 141 17.75 -3.01 -5.43
CA PHE A 141 16.99 -2.79 -4.21
C PHE A 141 15.53 -2.50 -4.61
N TYR A 142 14.62 -3.43 -4.34
CA TYR A 142 13.19 -3.27 -4.64
C TYR A 142 12.41 -2.88 -3.39
N ASP A 143 11.50 -1.92 -3.55
CA ASP A 143 10.87 -1.22 -2.43
C ASP A 143 9.40 -1.54 -2.24
N SER A 144 8.67 -1.75 -3.34
CA SER A 144 7.23 -1.97 -3.30
C SER A 144 6.72 -2.74 -4.52
N MET A 145 5.60 -3.42 -4.37
CA MET A 145 4.89 -4.07 -5.47
C MET A 145 3.38 -3.98 -5.30
N ASP A 146 2.65 -3.86 -6.40
CA ASP A 146 1.19 -3.79 -6.40
C ASP A 146 0.61 -4.31 -7.74
N PHE A 147 -0.69 -4.61 -7.76
CA PHE A 147 -1.37 -5.21 -8.90
C PHE A 147 -2.55 -4.36 -9.37
N TRP A 148 -2.64 -4.15 -10.68
CA TRP A 148 -3.82 -3.53 -11.30
C TRP A 148 -5.03 -4.47 -11.28
N ASN A 149 -4.77 -5.77 -11.34
CA ASN A 149 -5.76 -6.86 -11.31
C ASN A 149 -5.02 -8.20 -11.11
N ASP A 150 -5.72 -9.33 -11.14
CA ASP A 150 -5.11 -10.67 -10.94
C ASP A 150 -4.05 -11.06 -11.99
N GLN A 151 -3.93 -10.31 -13.10
CA GLN A 151 -3.12 -10.64 -14.26
C GLN A 151 -1.93 -9.69 -14.47
N GLU A 152 -2.08 -8.42 -14.07
CA GLU A 152 -1.10 -7.37 -14.35
C GLU A 152 -0.64 -6.75 -13.04
N GLY A 153 0.68 -6.67 -12.85
CA GLY A 153 1.30 -6.08 -11.66
C GLY A 153 2.63 -5.42 -11.95
N ILE A 154 3.08 -4.61 -10.99
CA ILE A 154 4.28 -3.78 -11.05
C ILE A 154 5.06 -3.91 -9.75
N ALA A 155 6.38 -3.87 -9.86
CA ALA A 155 7.24 -3.62 -8.72
C ALA A 155 8.27 -2.54 -9.07
N ILE A 156 8.58 -1.73 -8.07
CA ILE A 156 9.50 -0.59 -8.18
C ILE A 156 10.67 -0.80 -7.22
N GLY A 157 11.85 -0.41 -7.68
CA GLY A 157 13.07 -0.34 -6.90
C GLY A 157 13.87 0.93 -7.19
N ASP A 158 14.95 1.08 -6.43
CA ASP A 158 15.93 2.15 -6.57
C ASP A 158 16.47 2.29 -7.99
N SER A 159 16.92 3.50 -8.33
CA SER A 159 17.46 3.75 -9.66
C SER A 159 18.72 2.95 -9.92
N THR A 160 18.74 2.25 -11.06
CA THR A 160 19.91 1.58 -11.61
C THR A 160 20.14 2.11 -13.02
N ASP A 161 21.41 2.32 -13.40
CA ASP A 161 21.78 2.80 -14.74
C ASP A 161 21.08 4.11 -15.20
N GLY A 162 20.60 4.93 -14.26
CA GLY A 162 20.03 6.26 -14.52
C GLY A 162 18.50 6.36 -14.61
N CYS A 163 17.77 5.32 -14.27
CA CYS A 163 16.31 5.34 -14.11
C CYS A 163 15.85 4.39 -12.98
N LEU A 164 14.63 4.55 -12.46
CA LEU A 164 14.05 3.63 -11.47
C LEU A 164 14.04 2.19 -11.99
N SER A 165 14.27 1.22 -11.10
CA SER A 165 14.12 -0.19 -11.46
C SER A 165 12.64 -0.55 -11.49
N VAL A 166 12.07 -0.77 -12.67
CA VAL A 166 10.65 -1.11 -12.83
C VAL A 166 10.51 -2.47 -13.48
N ILE A 167 9.85 -3.41 -12.81
CA ILE A 167 9.47 -4.70 -13.39
C ILE A 167 7.95 -4.81 -13.49
N ILE A 168 7.49 -5.45 -14.56
CA ILE A 168 6.07 -5.62 -14.85
C ILE A 168 5.77 -7.07 -15.19
N THR A 169 4.66 -7.58 -14.66
CA THR A 169 4.01 -8.80 -15.14
C THR A 169 2.73 -8.47 -15.89
N ARG A 170 2.44 -9.28 -16.91
CA ARG A 170 1.18 -9.28 -17.66
C ARG A 170 0.51 -10.65 -17.67
N ASP A 171 1.09 -11.61 -16.94
CA ASP A 171 0.71 -13.01 -16.99
C ASP A 171 0.26 -13.58 -15.63
N GLY A 172 -0.13 -12.74 -14.66
CA GLY A 172 -0.52 -13.17 -13.31
C GLY A 172 0.69 -13.52 -12.42
N GLY A 173 1.82 -12.86 -12.68
CA GLY A 173 3.06 -13.02 -11.94
C GLY A 173 3.85 -14.29 -12.32
N HIS A 174 3.57 -14.94 -13.44
CA HIS A 174 4.38 -16.09 -13.88
C HIS A 174 5.72 -15.64 -14.48
N THR A 175 5.72 -14.52 -15.21
CA THR A 175 6.91 -13.89 -15.76
C THR A 175 6.90 -12.38 -15.49
N TRP A 176 8.10 -11.83 -15.34
CA TRP A 176 8.33 -10.42 -15.06
C TRP A 176 9.40 -9.87 -16.00
N THR A 177 9.12 -8.70 -16.57
CA THR A 177 10.01 -8.02 -17.50
C THR A 177 10.45 -6.69 -16.90
N LYS A 178 11.76 -6.45 -16.84
CA LYS A 178 12.32 -5.15 -16.46
C LYS A 178 12.18 -4.17 -17.61
N LEU A 179 11.64 -2.98 -17.35
CA LEU A 179 11.61 -1.88 -18.30
C LEU A 179 13.02 -1.30 -18.47
N THR A 180 13.34 -0.89 -19.69
CA THR A 180 14.61 -0.25 -20.01
C THR A 180 14.52 1.26 -19.78
N CYS A 181 15.65 1.93 -19.51
CA CYS A 181 15.64 3.36 -19.18
C CYS A 181 15.19 4.29 -20.32
N ASP A 182 15.12 3.82 -21.57
CA ASP A 182 14.50 4.55 -22.68
C ASP A 182 12.95 4.56 -22.61
N GLN A 183 12.35 3.69 -21.80
CA GLN A 183 10.91 3.63 -21.52
C GLN A 183 10.51 4.42 -20.26
N LEU A 184 11.49 4.89 -19.49
CA LEU A 184 11.29 5.52 -18.19
C LEU A 184 11.82 6.96 -18.18
N PRO A 185 11.26 7.84 -17.33
CA PRO A 185 11.85 9.14 -17.10
C PRO A 185 13.25 9.00 -16.50
N LYS A 186 14.11 9.97 -16.77
CA LYS A 186 15.45 10.00 -16.19
C LYS A 186 15.37 10.15 -14.67
N GLY A 187 16.04 9.24 -13.96
CA GLY A 187 16.20 9.28 -12.52
C GLY A 187 17.14 10.40 -12.07
N MET A 188 16.97 10.88 -10.85
CA MET A 188 17.97 11.69 -10.16
C MET A 188 19.05 10.79 -9.54
N GLU A 189 20.21 11.37 -9.24
CA GLU A 189 21.27 10.64 -8.53
C GLU A 189 20.75 10.15 -7.18
N ASN A 190 20.96 8.86 -6.86
CA ASN A 190 20.48 8.19 -5.65
C ASN A 190 18.95 8.26 -5.45
N GLU A 191 18.18 8.51 -6.51
CA GLU A 191 16.73 8.43 -6.42
C GLU A 191 16.26 6.98 -6.37
N GLY A 192 15.37 6.71 -5.43
CA GLY A 192 14.73 5.43 -5.29
C GLY A 192 13.37 5.58 -4.64
N ALA A 193 12.92 4.57 -3.91
CA ALA A 193 11.71 4.68 -3.11
C ALA A 193 11.96 4.21 -1.67
N PHE A 194 11.12 4.62 -0.72
CA PHE A 194 11.29 4.15 0.66
C PHE A 194 10.63 2.79 0.85
N ALA A 195 11.43 1.76 1.12
CA ALA A 195 10.97 0.41 1.47
C ALA A 195 10.58 0.23 2.94
N ALA A 196 9.85 1.20 3.51
CA ALA A 196 9.43 1.13 4.90
C ALA A 196 8.19 0.24 5.08
N SER A 197 7.24 0.33 4.15
CA SER A 197 5.85 -0.09 4.37
C SER A 197 5.19 -0.79 3.18
N ASP A 198 5.88 -0.88 2.04
CA ASP A 198 5.30 -1.36 0.78
C ASP A 198 4.06 -0.54 0.38
N THR A 199 4.16 0.80 0.42
CA THR A 199 3.06 1.72 0.08
C THR A 199 3.52 2.97 -0.67
N ASN A 200 4.65 2.88 -1.38
CA ASN A 200 5.12 3.96 -2.26
C ASN A 200 4.52 3.87 -3.67
N ILE A 201 3.69 2.84 -3.95
CA ILE A 201 2.86 2.70 -5.14
C ILE A 201 1.39 2.92 -4.77
N ALA A 202 0.65 3.61 -5.64
CA ALA A 202 -0.80 3.65 -5.61
C ALA A 202 -1.38 3.36 -7.00
N ILE A 203 -2.44 2.57 -7.06
CA ILE A 203 -3.12 2.20 -8.31
C ILE A 203 -4.62 2.56 -8.25
N VAL A 204 -5.12 3.23 -9.29
CA VAL A 204 -6.56 3.46 -9.50
C VAL A 204 -6.91 3.21 -10.96
N GLY A 205 -7.61 2.10 -11.23
CA GLY A 205 -7.92 1.69 -12.60
C GLY A 205 -6.65 1.32 -13.35
N SER A 206 -6.35 2.02 -14.46
CA SER A 206 -5.08 1.85 -15.20
C SER A 206 -3.96 2.76 -14.72
N GLN A 207 -4.27 3.70 -13.82
CA GLN A 207 -3.33 4.73 -13.40
C GLN A 207 -2.47 4.24 -12.24
N THR A 208 -1.20 4.64 -12.27
CA THR A 208 -0.20 4.29 -11.26
C THR A 208 0.56 5.54 -10.85
N TRP A 209 0.73 5.73 -9.55
CA TRP A 209 1.60 6.73 -8.96
C TRP A 209 2.68 6.05 -8.16
N VAL A 210 3.92 6.52 -8.30
CA VAL A 210 5.08 6.01 -7.59
C VAL A 210 5.78 7.19 -6.92
N ALA A 211 5.92 7.11 -5.60
CA ALA A 211 6.53 8.15 -4.80
C ALA A 211 8.00 7.82 -4.49
N THR A 212 8.87 8.83 -4.51
CA THR A 212 10.32 8.63 -4.46
C THR A 212 11.00 9.34 -3.31
N THR A 213 12.25 8.93 -3.04
CA THR A 213 13.17 9.58 -2.10
C THR A 213 13.49 11.02 -2.51
N ALA A 214 13.50 11.32 -3.81
CA ALA A 214 13.71 12.68 -4.33
C ALA A 214 12.47 13.59 -4.20
N GLY A 215 11.44 13.16 -3.47
CA GLY A 215 10.20 13.91 -3.28
C GLY A 215 9.44 14.19 -4.58
N ARG A 216 9.60 13.31 -5.58
CA ARG A 216 8.90 13.34 -6.87
C ARG A 216 7.86 12.23 -6.93
N VAL A 217 6.83 12.46 -7.74
CA VAL A 217 5.82 11.45 -8.07
C VAL A 217 5.93 11.11 -9.55
N TYR A 218 6.26 9.86 -9.84
CA TYR A 218 6.15 9.29 -11.18
C TYR A 218 4.70 8.89 -11.39
N TYR A 219 4.17 9.16 -12.57
CA TYR A 219 2.79 8.88 -12.93
C TYR A 219 2.74 8.16 -14.26
N SER A 220 1.96 7.09 -14.31
CA SER A 220 1.64 6.37 -15.53
C SER A 220 0.11 6.29 -15.68
N PRO A 221 -0.48 6.74 -16.79
CA PRO A 221 -1.92 6.59 -17.02
C PRO A 221 -2.34 5.20 -17.53
N ASP A 222 -1.38 4.38 -17.98
CA ASP A 222 -1.59 3.23 -18.85
C ASP A 222 -0.84 1.96 -18.40
N LYS A 223 -0.87 1.70 -17.10
CA LYS A 223 -0.27 0.50 -16.46
C LYS A 223 1.25 0.36 -16.68
N GLY A 224 1.96 1.46 -16.71
CA GLY A 224 3.42 1.54 -16.75
C GLY A 224 4.01 1.54 -18.15
N ILE A 225 3.22 1.88 -19.18
CA ILE A 225 3.70 1.95 -20.57
C ILE A 225 4.30 3.33 -20.84
N THR A 226 3.63 4.40 -20.43
CA THR A 226 4.11 5.78 -20.52
C THR A 226 4.18 6.43 -19.15
N TRP A 227 5.11 7.36 -18.98
CA TRP A 227 5.42 7.93 -17.69
C TRP A 227 5.68 9.44 -17.77
N ASP A 228 5.14 10.16 -16.81
CA ASP A 228 5.45 11.54 -16.48
C ASP A 228 6.04 11.63 -15.07
N VAL A 229 6.71 12.73 -14.75
CA VAL A 229 7.21 13.01 -13.39
C VAL A 229 6.75 14.38 -12.94
N PHE A 230 6.23 14.45 -11.73
CA PHE A 230 5.76 15.68 -11.10
C PHE A 230 6.55 15.98 -9.83
N GLU A 231 6.96 17.23 -9.71
CA GLU A 231 7.58 17.76 -8.50
C GLU A 231 6.53 17.97 -7.41
N THR A 232 6.94 17.81 -6.16
CA THR A 232 6.09 18.06 -4.98
C THR A 232 6.78 19.04 -4.03
N PRO A 233 6.01 19.74 -3.17
CA PRO A 233 6.57 20.63 -2.16
C PRO A 233 7.03 19.88 -0.90
N ILE A 234 7.13 18.55 -0.91
CA ILE A 234 7.59 17.79 0.25
C ILE A 234 9.07 18.07 0.51
N ILE A 235 9.48 18.05 1.78
CA ILE A 235 10.87 18.20 2.19
C ILE A 235 11.72 17.04 1.64
N LYS A 236 12.93 17.35 1.16
CA LYS A 236 13.79 16.42 0.40
C LYS A 236 15.25 16.85 0.32
N GLU A 237 15.74 17.59 1.31
CA GLU A 237 17.13 18.08 1.31
C GLU A 237 18.13 17.04 1.86
N LYS A 238 17.64 16.02 2.59
CA LYS A 238 18.43 14.91 3.11
C LYS A 238 17.99 13.57 2.54
N GLU A 239 18.89 12.59 2.55
CA GLU A 239 18.60 11.20 2.13
C GLU A 239 17.46 10.53 2.91
N THR A 240 17.23 10.97 4.14
CA THR A 240 16.16 10.46 5.00
C THR A 240 14.83 11.19 4.81
N GLU A 241 14.81 12.25 4.01
CA GLU A 241 13.63 13.06 3.68
C GLU A 241 13.01 12.62 2.35
N GLY A 242 11.69 12.80 2.20
CA GLY A 242 10.96 12.49 0.97
C GLY A 242 9.60 11.88 1.24
N ILE A 243 9.04 11.19 0.25
CA ILE A 243 7.69 10.60 0.32
C ILE A 243 7.79 9.12 0.65
N TYR A 244 7.29 8.70 1.82
CA TYR A 244 7.34 7.31 2.27
C TYR A 244 6.12 6.50 1.87
N SER A 245 4.98 7.18 1.71
CA SER A 245 3.72 6.53 1.41
C SER A 245 2.82 7.45 0.61
N ILE A 246 2.13 6.88 -0.37
CA ILE A 246 1.19 7.57 -1.24
C ILE A 246 -0.09 6.74 -1.34
N ALA A 247 -1.24 7.41 -1.31
CA ALA A 247 -2.54 6.79 -1.45
C ALA A 247 -3.43 7.64 -2.35
N PHE A 248 -4.16 7.00 -3.25
CA PHE A 248 -5.18 7.63 -4.08
C PHE A 248 -6.55 7.05 -3.74
N TYR A 249 -7.53 7.92 -3.48
CA TYR A 249 -8.91 7.51 -3.28
C TYR A 249 -9.60 7.25 -4.62
N ASP A 250 -9.35 8.13 -5.58
CA ASP A 250 -9.83 8.04 -6.95
C ASP A 250 -8.76 8.59 -7.92
N ALA A 251 -9.11 8.70 -9.21
CA ALA A 251 -8.21 9.18 -10.25
C ALA A 251 -7.68 10.61 -10.06
N LEU A 252 -8.30 11.42 -9.20
CA LEU A 252 -8.03 12.85 -9.03
C LEU A 252 -7.48 13.17 -7.64
N ASN A 253 -8.00 12.50 -6.61
CA ASN A 253 -7.79 12.81 -5.21
C ASN A 253 -6.77 11.85 -4.59
N GLY A 254 -5.60 12.38 -4.25
CA GLY A 254 -4.52 11.64 -3.62
C GLY A 254 -3.90 12.37 -2.43
N PHE A 255 -3.23 11.61 -1.59
CA PHE A 255 -2.52 12.07 -0.41
C PHE A 255 -1.16 11.38 -0.34
N ALA A 256 -0.12 12.11 0.03
CA ALA A 256 1.19 11.54 0.28
C ALA A 256 1.77 12.07 1.59
N ILE A 257 2.49 11.21 2.29
CA ILE A 257 3.14 11.53 3.56
C ILE A 257 4.57 11.00 3.57
N GLY A 258 5.41 11.66 4.35
CA GLY A 258 6.76 11.23 4.63
C GLY A 258 7.39 12.11 5.68
N GLY A 259 8.51 12.75 5.33
CA GLY A 259 9.33 13.54 6.26
C GLY A 259 10.66 12.85 6.51
N ASP A 260 11.27 13.11 7.67
CA ASP A 260 12.63 12.65 8.02
C ASP A 260 12.56 11.54 9.09
N TYR A 261 12.89 10.28 8.77
CA TYR A 261 12.88 9.25 9.83
C TYR A 261 13.93 9.49 10.92
N SER A 262 15.01 10.24 10.62
CA SER A 262 16.06 10.58 11.59
C SER A 262 15.65 11.74 12.50
N ASN A 263 14.67 12.54 12.08
CA ASN A 263 14.01 13.57 12.85
C ASN A 263 12.47 13.40 12.83
N PRO A 264 11.95 12.37 13.50
CA PRO A 264 10.58 11.92 13.29
C PRO A 264 9.50 12.84 13.85
N GLU A 265 9.86 13.80 14.70
CA GLU A 265 8.97 14.86 15.19
C GLU A 265 8.87 16.04 14.20
N GLY A 266 9.72 16.05 13.16
CA GLY A 266 9.68 17.05 12.09
C GLY A 266 8.35 17.00 11.34
N ASN A 267 7.61 18.11 11.37
CA ASN A 267 6.24 18.20 10.84
C ASN A 267 6.05 19.36 9.85
N SER A 268 7.16 19.89 9.32
CA SER A 268 7.20 20.84 8.21
C SER A 268 7.29 20.08 6.89
N ALA A 269 6.45 20.46 5.93
CA ALA A 269 6.49 20.01 4.55
C ALA A 269 6.53 18.47 4.38
N ASN A 270 5.81 17.74 5.21
CA ASN A 270 5.80 16.27 5.22
C ASN A 270 4.46 15.66 4.79
N LYS A 271 3.45 16.49 4.49
CA LYS A 271 2.07 16.10 4.19
C LYS A 271 1.57 16.89 2.99
N ILE A 272 1.18 16.20 1.92
CA ILE A 272 0.71 16.82 0.69
C ILE A 272 -0.56 16.13 0.18
N ARG A 273 -1.39 16.87 -0.54
CA ARG A 273 -2.52 16.31 -1.28
C ARG A 273 -2.62 16.86 -2.69
N THR A 274 -3.31 16.12 -3.54
CA THR A 274 -3.63 16.49 -4.92
C THR A 274 -5.13 16.35 -5.15
N LYS A 275 -5.65 17.13 -6.10
CA LYS A 275 -7.04 17.08 -6.59
C LYS A 275 -7.12 16.97 -8.11
N ASP A 276 -5.99 16.81 -8.79
CA ASP A 276 -5.86 16.78 -10.24
C ASP A 276 -5.07 15.57 -10.76
N GLY A 277 -5.05 14.49 -9.96
CA GLY A 277 -4.40 13.23 -10.34
C GLY A 277 -2.89 13.26 -10.16
N GLY A 278 -2.38 14.07 -9.23
CA GLY A 278 -0.95 14.14 -8.91
C GLY A 278 -0.14 15.05 -9.82
N LYS A 279 -0.79 15.88 -10.66
CA LYS A 279 -0.12 16.87 -11.51
C LYS A 279 0.36 18.06 -10.69
N THR A 280 -0.44 18.46 -9.69
CA THR A 280 -0.06 19.47 -8.70
C THR A 280 -0.34 18.98 -7.28
N TRP A 281 0.47 19.44 -6.34
CA TRP A 281 0.43 19.03 -4.94
C TRP A 281 0.42 20.26 -4.02
N GLU A 282 -0.49 20.27 -3.05
CA GLU A 282 -0.58 21.31 -2.01
C GLU A 282 -0.12 20.78 -0.66
N LEU A 283 0.64 21.59 0.09
CA LEU A 283 0.98 21.32 1.49
C LEU A 283 -0.27 21.43 2.37
N VAL A 284 -0.38 20.53 3.34
CA VAL A 284 -1.49 20.50 4.30
C VAL A 284 -0.97 20.22 5.71
N ALA A 285 -1.70 20.70 6.73
CA ALA A 285 -1.30 20.55 8.14
C ALA A 285 0.18 20.94 8.38
N GLN A 286 0.60 22.04 7.75
CA GLN A 286 1.98 22.52 7.82
C GLN A 286 2.36 22.91 9.25
N ASN A 287 3.49 22.40 9.74
CA ASN A 287 3.97 22.59 11.13
C ASN A 287 2.98 22.08 12.19
N GLN A 288 2.13 21.12 11.83
CA GLN A 288 1.20 20.45 12.72
C GLN A 288 1.47 18.95 12.70
N GLU A 289 1.22 18.28 13.83
CA GLU A 289 1.26 16.82 13.89
C GLU A 289 0.33 16.18 12.84
N PRO A 290 0.67 14.99 12.33
CA PRO A 290 1.84 14.18 12.68
C PRO A 290 3.14 14.64 12.00
N GLY A 291 4.26 14.39 12.65
CA GLY A 291 5.59 14.34 12.03
C GLY A 291 5.77 13.20 11.03
N TYR A 292 6.96 12.60 10.98
CA TYR A 292 7.28 11.48 10.07
C TYR A 292 6.29 10.32 10.21
N ARG A 293 5.80 9.79 9.08
CA ARG A 293 5.01 8.56 9.02
C ARG A 293 5.43 7.71 7.84
N SER A 294 5.41 6.39 8.02
CA SER A 294 5.85 5.43 7.00
C SER A 294 4.71 4.90 6.15
N CYS A 295 3.46 5.06 6.57
CA CYS A 295 2.29 4.52 5.87
C CYS A 295 1.09 5.46 6.01
N VAL A 296 0.34 5.65 4.93
CA VAL A 296 -0.98 6.30 4.91
C VAL A 296 -1.94 5.50 4.05
N GLN A 297 -3.19 5.35 4.49
CA GLN A 297 -4.27 4.79 3.69
C GLN A 297 -5.57 5.56 3.92
N TYR A 298 -6.39 5.67 2.87
CA TYR A 298 -7.78 6.07 3.02
C TYR A 298 -8.57 4.95 3.70
N ILE A 299 -9.49 5.33 4.59
CA ILE A 299 -10.44 4.38 5.15
C ILE A 299 -11.44 3.98 4.04
N PRO A 300 -11.67 2.68 3.79
CA PRO A 300 -12.64 2.22 2.79
C PRO A 300 -14.02 2.84 2.99
N GLY A 301 -14.66 3.28 1.89
CA GLY A 301 -16.02 3.84 1.93
C GLY A 301 -16.12 5.27 2.48
N SER A 302 -15.00 5.95 2.76
CA SER A 302 -14.99 7.29 3.37
C SER A 302 -15.11 8.48 2.39
N ASN A 303 -15.35 8.23 1.11
CA ASN A 303 -15.40 9.26 0.06
C ASN A 303 -14.16 10.19 0.02
N GLY A 304 -12.97 9.62 0.26
CA GLY A 304 -11.70 10.35 0.24
C GLY A 304 -11.53 11.36 1.40
N LYS A 305 -12.36 11.25 2.44
CA LYS A 305 -12.32 12.16 3.60
C LYS A 305 -11.50 11.61 4.76
N GLU A 306 -11.59 10.32 5.01
CA GLU A 306 -10.97 9.70 6.18
C GLU A 306 -9.65 9.03 5.82
N LEU A 307 -8.60 9.37 6.55
CA LEU A 307 -7.24 8.86 6.40
C LEU A 307 -6.74 8.33 7.74
N VAL A 308 -6.00 7.23 7.71
CA VAL A 308 -5.15 6.82 8.83
C VAL A 308 -3.72 6.81 8.35
N THR A 309 -2.84 7.36 9.19
CA THR A 309 -1.40 7.25 9.00
C THR A 309 -0.75 6.66 10.24
N LEU A 310 0.33 5.92 10.04
CA LEU A 310 1.13 5.41 11.12
C LEU A 310 2.63 5.39 10.79
N GLY A 311 3.41 5.31 11.85
CA GLY A 311 4.85 5.09 11.82
C GLY A 311 5.32 4.62 13.20
N PHE A 312 6.63 4.57 13.43
CA PHE A 312 7.15 4.18 14.74
C PHE A 312 6.85 5.21 15.86
N LYS A 313 6.27 6.37 15.52
CA LYS A 313 5.81 7.42 16.44
C LYS A 313 4.29 7.45 16.67
N GLY A 314 3.56 6.45 16.21
CA GLY A 314 2.15 6.28 16.57
C GLY A 314 1.20 6.23 15.38
N ILE A 315 -0.07 6.43 15.69
CA ILE A 315 -1.22 6.32 14.79
C ILE A 315 -2.05 7.59 14.88
N ASP A 316 -2.33 8.19 13.72
CA ASP A 316 -3.08 9.43 13.61
C ASP A 316 -4.19 9.29 12.57
N TYR A 317 -5.26 10.01 12.81
CA TYR A 317 -6.48 9.98 12.01
C TYR A 317 -6.86 11.37 11.54
N SER A 318 -7.24 11.48 10.27
CA SER A 318 -7.87 12.68 9.73
C SER A 318 -9.23 12.29 9.18
N ASN A 319 -10.23 13.15 9.37
CA ASN A 319 -11.53 13.01 8.72
C ASN A 319 -11.80 14.08 7.66
N ASP A 320 -10.85 14.99 7.39
CA ASP A 320 -11.03 16.14 6.52
C ASP A 320 -10.00 16.19 5.37
N SER A 321 -9.69 15.01 4.82
CA SER A 321 -8.71 14.82 3.75
C SER A 321 -7.31 15.34 4.12
N GLY A 322 -6.91 15.13 5.38
CA GLY A 322 -5.56 15.41 5.90
C GLY A 322 -5.30 16.88 6.25
N THR A 323 -6.35 17.69 6.38
CA THR A 323 -6.22 19.11 6.78
C THR A 323 -5.93 19.24 8.26
N THR A 324 -6.58 18.42 9.09
CA THR A 324 -6.36 18.30 10.53
C THR A 324 -6.23 16.84 10.92
N TRP A 325 -5.51 16.60 12.01
CA TRP A 325 -5.19 15.27 12.50
C TRP A 325 -5.46 15.14 13.99
N LYS A 326 -5.96 13.96 14.37
CA LYS A 326 -6.15 13.53 15.74
C LYS A 326 -5.20 12.38 16.03
N HIS A 327 -4.38 12.56 17.05
CA HIS A 327 -3.54 11.49 17.57
C HIS A 327 -4.39 10.43 18.29
N LEU A 328 -4.24 9.16 17.93
CA LEU A 328 -5.02 8.05 18.49
C LEU A 328 -4.19 7.16 19.42
N SER A 329 -2.89 6.99 19.16
CA SER A 329 -2.03 6.10 19.95
C SER A 329 -0.55 6.37 19.70
N ASN A 330 0.27 6.21 20.74
CA ASN A 330 1.74 6.24 20.66
C ASN A 330 2.35 4.92 20.14
N GLU A 331 1.53 3.89 19.95
CA GLU A 331 1.98 2.56 19.55
C GLU A 331 2.47 2.54 18.10
N GLY A 332 3.74 2.16 17.89
CA GLY A 332 4.39 2.21 16.58
C GLY A 332 4.19 0.97 15.71
N PHE A 333 4.13 1.20 14.40
CA PHE A 333 4.10 0.19 13.32
C PHE A 333 4.83 0.75 12.08
N TYR A 334 5.08 -0.08 11.07
CA TYR A 334 5.64 0.38 9.79
C TYR A 334 4.60 0.42 8.68
N THR A 335 3.66 -0.53 8.67
CA THR A 335 2.65 -0.69 7.61
C THR A 335 1.28 -1.03 8.17
N LEU A 336 0.23 -0.71 7.41
CA LEU A 336 -1.16 -1.06 7.70
C LEU A 336 -1.90 -1.47 6.43
N ARG A 337 -2.90 -2.34 6.58
CA ARG A 337 -3.84 -2.74 5.53
C ARG A 337 -5.26 -2.84 6.08
N PHE A 338 -6.17 -2.03 5.55
CA PHE A 338 -7.60 -2.12 5.89
C PHE A 338 -8.24 -3.39 5.32
N ILE A 339 -9.05 -4.07 6.13
CA ILE A 339 -9.96 -5.13 5.67
C ILE A 339 -11.38 -4.61 5.44
N ASN A 340 -11.74 -3.49 6.09
CA ASN A 340 -13.01 -2.79 5.93
C ASN A 340 -12.90 -1.36 6.49
N ASP A 341 -14.03 -0.67 6.60
CA ASP A 341 -14.11 0.71 7.05
C ASP A 341 -13.70 0.96 8.52
N SER A 342 -13.45 -0.08 9.32
CA SER A 342 -13.21 0.06 10.76
C SER A 342 -12.08 -0.80 11.29
N THR A 343 -11.60 -1.75 10.50
CA THR A 343 -10.61 -2.76 10.92
C THR A 343 -9.46 -2.82 9.96
N ALA A 344 -8.24 -2.89 10.50
CA ALA A 344 -7.02 -3.06 9.75
C ALA A 344 -6.07 -4.04 10.45
N TYR A 345 -5.15 -4.62 9.69
CA TYR A 345 -3.95 -5.21 10.24
C TYR A 345 -2.82 -4.19 10.18
N ALA A 346 -1.94 -4.19 11.18
CA ALA A 346 -0.74 -3.37 11.21
C ALA A 346 0.44 -4.20 11.70
N ALA A 347 1.61 -3.94 11.13
CA ALA A 347 2.81 -4.70 11.42
C ALA A 347 4.06 -3.81 11.40
N GLY A 348 5.11 -4.28 12.06
CA GLY A 348 6.41 -3.60 12.08
C GLY A 348 7.39 -4.31 13.00
N GLN A 349 8.19 -3.54 13.72
CA GLN A 349 9.11 -4.09 14.73
C GLN A 349 8.33 -4.76 15.86
N GLY A 350 8.70 -6.00 16.17
CA GLY A 350 8.29 -6.69 17.38
C GLY A 350 6.92 -7.36 17.32
N ARG A 351 6.02 -6.97 16.41
CA ARG A 351 4.63 -7.45 16.42
C ARG A 351 3.85 -7.30 15.12
N VAL A 352 2.78 -8.09 15.05
CA VAL A 352 1.62 -7.91 14.16
C VAL A 352 0.38 -7.76 15.02
N SER A 353 -0.45 -6.75 14.71
CA SER A 353 -1.64 -6.42 15.48
C SER A 353 -2.85 -6.23 14.57
N LYS A 354 -4.03 -6.48 15.12
CA LYS A 354 -5.30 -6.05 14.56
C LYS A 354 -5.74 -4.76 15.22
N LEU A 355 -6.05 -3.76 14.41
CA LEU A 355 -6.53 -2.45 14.81
C LEU A 355 -8.02 -2.35 14.57
N THR A 356 -8.77 -1.86 15.55
CA THR A 356 -10.20 -1.55 15.41
C THR A 356 -10.43 -0.08 15.76
N PHE A 357 -10.80 0.71 14.76
CA PHE A 357 -11.08 2.14 14.90
C PHE A 357 -12.54 2.33 15.34
N ARG A 358 -12.77 3.10 16.40
CA ARG A 358 -14.09 3.32 16.99
C ARG A 358 -14.41 4.80 17.09
N GLY A 359 -15.65 5.15 16.78
CA GLY A 359 -16.15 6.53 16.73
C GLY A 359 -17.67 6.63 16.83
N GLU A 360 -18.17 7.86 16.85
CA GLU A 360 -19.61 8.20 16.90
C GLU A 360 -20.25 8.43 15.52
#